data_AF-A0AAE4LJM7-F1
#
_entry.id   AF-A0AAE4LJM7-F1
#
_cell.length_a   1.000
_cell.length_b   1.000
_cell.length_c   1.000
_cell.angle_alpha   90.00
_cell.angle_beta   90.00
_cell.angle_gamma   90.00
#
_symmetry.space_group_name_H-M   'P 1'
#
loop_
_entity.id
_entity.type
_entity.pdbx_description
1 polymer ?
#
loop_
_entity_poly.entity_id
_entity_poly.type
_entity_poly.pdbx_seq_one_letter_code
_entity_poly.pdbx_strand_id
1 'polypeptide(L)'
;MESTAAATRTAATRSGVASVDDVLSRLEIVSLERLFTYDARSEEQTRAAGLHKWYILTFGQGADLEKAARELAGVAEVSRIQFDTKLQKASVGNPMPFRIDETGTTRADFSGSGFNDPGLPNQWHYSNNGDKMFAATTAAGADINVPEAWKLTGGSPSIIVAIVDEGVKYTHPDLADNMWVNKAELNGAADTDNDGNGYKNDVHGYNFATNSSDLTWSVSHYDNKGKYDGDSGHGTHVAGTVAAVNNNGKGVCGVAGGTGSNDGVKLMSCQIFSGGNGGTISTSVRAIKYAADNGASIIQCSWGYPTQSPFTSDSFYERNYAAEKEAIDYFVSKKNNDVLDGGLAIFAAGNDATNFASYPGGYRSYVSVTSFGPDYLPAYYTNYGPGCNVAAPGGDASISPAGTSAAQVLSTLPSELPAELGTDGADYGYMQGTSMACPHVSGVAALGLSYALAKGRHYTVDEFKSMLLTAVNDIDSYIIGGTKNGMVLRNYRKNMGTGSIDAYQLLMQIEGTPCLPAKVGVQQVLSLDKFFGQASANLTYKSAEMSQADMDKLGITAAPAFSYGKLQIKCTKPGVAKIKIKAMAGSSSANGEMSGMEITKEFAIIARAVQAGNGGWL
;
A
#
# COMPACT_ATOMS: atom_id res chain seq x y z
N MET A 1 -13.74 24.13 25.93
CA MET A 1 -14.88 23.32 26.38
C MET A 1 -14.35 22.15 27.19
N GLU A 2 -14.50 22.24 28.51
CA GLU A 2 -14.42 21.12 29.46
C GLU A 2 -15.85 20.84 29.91
N SER A 3 -16.34 19.64 29.67
CA SER A 3 -17.59 19.15 30.25
C SER A 3 -17.60 17.62 30.14
N THR A 4 -16.99 17.00 31.15
CA THR A 4 -17.23 15.61 31.52
C THR A 4 -18.69 15.44 31.94
N ALA A 5 -19.50 14.75 31.13
CA ALA A 5 -20.78 14.20 31.56
C ALA A 5 -21.11 12.97 30.70
N ALA A 6 -21.09 11.80 31.35
CA ALA A 6 -21.59 10.55 30.81
C ALA A 6 -23.12 10.42 31.02
N ALA A 7 -23.75 9.68 30.11
CA ALA A 7 -25.11 9.12 30.10
C ALA A 7 -26.29 10.04 29.73
N THR A 8 -27.08 9.56 28.76
CA THR A 8 -28.31 10.10 28.14
C THR A 8 -28.18 11.42 27.35
N ARG A 9 -27.58 11.36 26.15
CA ARG A 9 -27.53 12.51 25.24
C ARG A 9 -28.83 12.64 24.44
N THR A 10 -29.68 13.60 24.83
CA THR A 10 -30.38 14.40 23.84
C THR A 10 -29.32 15.01 22.92
N ALA A 11 -29.48 14.90 21.60
CA ALA A 11 -28.51 15.46 20.66
C ALA A 11 -28.28 16.94 20.98
N ALA A 12 -27.01 17.33 21.16
CA ALA A 12 -26.69 18.73 21.40
C ALA A 12 -26.99 19.52 20.12
N THR A 13 -27.72 20.64 20.24
CA THR A 13 -28.02 21.54 19.11
C THR A 13 -27.31 22.89 19.27
N ARG A 14 -26.39 22.98 20.25
CA ARG A 14 -25.70 24.21 20.63
C ARG A 14 -24.22 23.95 20.83
N SER A 15 -23.42 24.89 20.35
CA SER A 15 -21.97 24.96 20.47
C SER A 15 -21.51 25.60 21.78
N GLY A 16 -22.37 26.40 22.42
CA GLY A 16 -22.01 27.22 23.59
C GLY A 16 -21.34 28.55 23.22
N VAL A 17 -21.22 28.86 21.92
CA VAL A 17 -20.77 30.16 21.40
C VAL A 17 -22.00 30.91 20.91
N ALA A 18 -22.35 32.04 21.56
CA ALA A 18 -23.62 32.73 21.34
C ALA A 18 -23.88 33.08 19.85
N SER A 19 -22.89 33.64 19.16
CA SER A 19 -22.99 34.00 17.74
C SER A 19 -23.26 32.80 16.83
N VAL A 20 -22.64 31.65 17.12
CA VAL A 20 -22.86 30.39 16.40
C VAL A 20 -24.24 29.83 16.73
N ASP A 21 -24.60 29.77 18.01
CA ASP A 21 -25.86 29.21 18.50
C ASP A 21 -27.08 29.97 17.96
N ASP A 22 -26.96 31.27 17.75
CA ASP A 22 -27.99 32.09 17.09
C ASP A 22 -28.25 31.63 15.66
N VAL A 23 -27.20 31.28 14.90
CA VAL A 23 -27.33 30.76 13.54
C VAL A 23 -27.88 29.33 13.56
N LEU A 24 -27.33 28.46 14.41
CA LEU A 24 -27.79 27.06 14.54
C LEU A 24 -29.28 26.97 14.89
N SER A 25 -29.75 27.87 15.75
CA SER A 25 -31.16 27.94 16.13
C SER A 25 -32.05 28.35 14.96
N ARG A 26 -31.63 29.31 14.12
CA ARG A 26 -32.39 29.72 12.91
C ARG A 26 -32.39 28.66 11.82
N LEU A 27 -31.32 27.87 11.74
CA LEU A 27 -31.20 26.78 10.77
C LEU A 27 -31.91 25.50 11.23
N GLU A 28 -32.45 25.47 12.46
CA GLU A 28 -33.20 24.34 13.02
C GLU A 28 -32.44 23.02 12.89
N ILE A 29 -31.16 23.02 13.28
CA ILE A 29 -30.33 21.81 13.19
C ILE A 29 -30.89 20.69 14.07
N VAL A 30 -30.69 19.46 13.61
CA VAL A 30 -31.05 18.24 14.34
C VAL A 30 -29.98 17.89 15.37
N SER A 31 -28.70 17.98 14.99
CA SER A 31 -27.59 17.72 15.91
C SER A 31 -26.32 18.48 15.54
N LEU A 32 -25.52 18.75 16.56
CA LEU A 32 -24.15 19.24 16.52
C LEU A 32 -23.28 18.27 17.31
N GLU A 33 -22.34 17.63 16.63
CA GLU A 33 -21.49 16.60 17.23
C GLU A 33 -20.03 16.88 16.90
N ARG A 34 -19.12 16.60 17.84
CA ARG A 34 -17.69 16.71 17.55
C ARG A 34 -17.33 15.67 16.49
N LEU A 35 -16.66 16.08 15.42
CA LEU A 35 -16.28 15.18 14.32
C LEU A 35 -15.31 14.10 14.80
N PHE A 36 -14.28 14.50 15.54
CA PHE A 36 -13.29 13.56 16.07
C PHE A 36 -13.64 13.17 17.50
N THR A 37 -13.84 11.89 17.76
CA THR A 37 -14.15 11.36 19.10
C THR A 37 -13.12 11.82 20.13
N TYR A 38 -13.62 12.16 21.32
CA TYR A 38 -12.78 12.45 22.48
C TYR A 38 -12.16 11.16 22.99
N ASP A 39 -10.84 11.13 23.09
CA ASP A 39 -10.06 10.05 23.69
C ASP A 39 -9.11 10.70 24.70
N ALA A 40 -9.25 10.38 25.98
CA ALA A 40 -8.45 10.99 27.04
C ALA A 40 -6.93 10.76 26.84
N ARG A 41 -6.55 9.66 26.18
CA ARG A 41 -5.16 9.27 25.92
C ARG A 41 -4.51 10.14 24.85
N SER A 42 -5.31 10.63 23.89
CA SER A 42 -4.83 11.37 22.70
C SER A 42 -5.36 12.81 22.59
N GLU A 43 -6.16 13.26 23.56
CA GLU A 43 -6.85 14.56 23.48
C GLU A 43 -5.88 15.73 23.41
N GLU A 44 -4.76 15.69 24.13
CA GLU A 44 -3.75 16.76 24.09
C GLU A 44 -3.20 16.92 22.67
N GLN A 45 -2.79 15.83 22.02
CA GLN A 45 -2.31 15.87 20.64
C GLN A 45 -3.44 16.26 19.67
N THR A 46 -4.66 15.78 19.92
CA THR A 46 -5.85 16.15 19.13
C THR A 46 -6.14 17.66 19.23
N ARG A 47 -5.85 18.27 20.38
CA ARG A 47 -5.96 19.72 20.58
C ARG A 47 -4.86 20.49 19.90
N ALA A 48 -3.62 20.03 20.05
CA ALA A 48 -2.45 20.61 19.39
C ALA A 48 -2.61 20.64 17.86
N ALA A 49 -3.17 19.59 17.28
CA ALA A 49 -3.47 19.50 15.85
C ALA A 49 -4.73 20.27 15.41
N GLY A 50 -5.49 20.88 16.33
CA GLY A 50 -6.71 21.62 16.01
C GLY A 50 -7.94 20.77 15.71
N LEU A 51 -7.81 19.44 15.65
CA LEU A 51 -8.88 18.51 15.28
C LEU A 51 -10.13 18.64 16.17
N HIS A 52 -9.97 18.92 17.46
CA HIS A 52 -11.08 19.16 18.40
C HIS A 52 -12.03 20.32 18.04
N LYS A 53 -11.68 21.15 17.05
CA LYS A 53 -12.49 22.29 16.59
C LYS A 53 -13.49 21.91 15.49
N TRP A 54 -13.42 20.70 14.95
CA TRP A 54 -14.34 20.23 13.91
C TRP A 54 -15.60 19.62 14.50
N TYR A 55 -16.75 20.00 13.93
CA TYR A 55 -18.07 19.50 14.29
C TYR A 55 -18.85 19.09 13.04
N ILE A 56 -19.64 18.03 13.16
CA ILE A 56 -20.65 17.61 12.20
C ILE A 56 -21.98 18.26 12.60
N LEU A 57 -22.65 18.85 11.61
CA LEU A 57 -23.98 19.43 11.72
C LEU A 57 -24.96 18.53 10.95
N THR A 58 -25.98 18.03 11.63
CA THR A 58 -27.06 17.26 11.01
C THR A 58 -28.28 18.16 10.83
N PHE A 59 -28.88 18.14 9.64
CA PHE A 59 -30.08 18.91 9.32
C PHE A 59 -31.27 17.99 9.04
N GLY A 60 -32.48 18.53 9.21
CA GLY A 60 -33.71 17.84 8.83
C GLY A 60 -33.81 17.63 7.31
N GLN A 61 -34.63 16.68 6.89
CA GLN A 61 -34.87 16.42 5.48
C GLN A 61 -35.41 17.67 4.78
N GLY A 62 -34.81 18.04 3.64
CA GLY A 62 -35.22 19.21 2.85
C GLY A 62 -34.56 20.53 3.24
N ALA A 63 -33.64 20.53 4.22
CA ALA A 63 -32.87 21.72 4.56
C ALA A 63 -32.00 22.22 3.39
N ASP A 64 -31.92 23.55 3.23
CA ASP A 64 -31.04 24.20 2.26
C ASP A 64 -29.62 24.30 2.83
N LEU A 65 -28.78 23.32 2.48
CA LEU A 65 -27.41 23.23 2.97
C LEU A 65 -26.50 24.35 2.44
N GLU A 66 -26.81 24.93 1.28
CA GLU A 66 -26.04 26.07 0.77
C GLU A 66 -26.36 27.34 1.55
N LYS A 67 -27.64 27.56 1.88
CA LYS A 67 -28.04 28.65 2.78
C LYS A 67 -27.41 28.48 4.15
N ALA A 68 -27.46 27.27 4.72
CA ALA A 68 -26.82 26.97 5.99
C ALA A 68 -25.31 27.30 5.96
N ALA A 69 -24.61 26.87 4.91
CA ALA A 69 -23.20 27.18 4.72
C ALA A 69 -22.95 28.70 4.61
N ARG A 70 -23.77 29.44 3.85
CA ARG A 70 -23.65 30.90 3.73
C ARG A 70 -23.86 31.63 5.05
N GLU A 71 -24.87 31.24 5.84
CA GLU A 71 -25.15 31.86 7.14
C GLU A 71 -24.03 31.59 8.15
N LEU A 72 -23.55 30.34 8.21
CA LEU A 72 -22.45 29.97 9.09
C LEU A 72 -21.13 30.64 8.68
N ALA A 73 -20.88 30.83 7.38
CA ALA A 73 -19.68 31.50 6.89
C ALA A 73 -19.61 32.98 7.30
N GLY A 74 -20.75 33.57 7.64
CA GLY A 74 -20.84 34.95 8.14
C GLY A 74 -20.49 35.10 9.63
N VAL A 75 -20.30 33.99 10.36
CA VAL A 75 -19.99 34.00 11.79
C VAL A 75 -18.48 34.04 11.99
N ALA A 76 -17.98 35.03 12.71
CA ALA A 76 -16.53 35.25 12.88
C ALA A 76 -15.80 34.07 13.55
N GLU A 77 -16.48 33.32 14.41
CA GLU A 77 -15.94 32.14 15.09
C GLU A 77 -15.88 30.88 14.20
N VAL A 78 -16.53 30.89 13.03
CA VAL A 78 -16.50 29.80 12.06
C VAL A 78 -15.42 30.08 11.02
N SER A 79 -14.31 29.35 11.10
CA SER A 79 -13.18 29.54 10.19
C SER A 79 -13.29 28.73 8.89
N ARG A 80 -14.00 27.60 8.92
CA ARG A 80 -14.11 26.65 7.81
C ARG A 80 -15.48 25.99 7.79
N ILE A 81 -15.98 25.76 6.58
CA ILE A 81 -17.20 25.00 6.31
C ILE A 81 -16.87 24.06 5.17
N GLN A 82 -17.32 22.81 5.31
CA GLN A 82 -17.09 21.76 4.34
C GLN A 82 -18.31 20.86 4.30
N PHE A 83 -18.69 20.43 3.09
CA PHE A 83 -19.73 19.43 2.90
C PHE A 83 -19.16 18.03 3.10
N ASP A 84 -19.99 17.12 3.61
CA ASP A 84 -19.59 15.71 3.77
C ASP A 84 -19.69 14.98 2.42
N THR A 85 -18.62 15.08 1.63
CA THR A 85 -18.56 14.55 0.25
C THR A 85 -18.39 13.02 0.24
N LYS A 86 -19.01 12.37 -0.75
CA LYS A 86 -18.91 10.92 -0.96
C LYS A 86 -17.58 10.52 -1.63
N LEU A 87 -17.01 9.44 -1.12
CA LEU A 87 -15.82 8.72 -1.59
C LEU A 87 -16.23 7.54 -2.47
N GLN A 88 -15.28 7.02 -3.25
CA GLN A 88 -15.47 5.84 -4.08
C GLN A 88 -14.28 4.88 -3.93
N LYS A 89 -14.58 3.57 -3.91
CA LYS A 89 -13.58 2.51 -3.98
C LYS A 89 -12.85 2.56 -5.32
N ALA A 90 -11.54 2.34 -5.32
CA ALA A 90 -10.71 2.35 -6.54
C ALA A 90 -10.59 0.95 -7.17
N SER A 91 -11.72 0.23 -7.33
CA SER A 91 -11.79 -1.09 -7.98
C SER A 91 -12.52 -1.05 -9.33
N VAL A 92 -12.35 -2.10 -10.14
CA VAL A 92 -13.06 -2.25 -11.42
C VAL A 92 -13.69 -3.64 -11.52
N GLY A 93 -15.02 -3.68 -11.64
CA GLY A 93 -15.78 -4.93 -11.79
C GLY A 93 -16.07 -5.62 -10.45
N ASN A 94 -16.73 -6.78 -10.55
CA ASN A 94 -17.04 -7.65 -9.41
C ASN A 94 -15.85 -8.57 -9.10
N PRO A 95 -15.73 -9.07 -7.85
CA PRO A 95 -14.80 -10.14 -7.54
C PRO A 95 -15.11 -11.39 -8.36
N MET A 96 -14.07 -12.06 -8.85
CA MET A 96 -14.18 -13.31 -9.60
C MET A 96 -13.72 -14.47 -8.71
N PRO A 97 -14.54 -15.51 -8.47
CA PRO A 97 -14.19 -16.56 -7.52
C PRO A 97 -12.96 -17.35 -7.95
N PHE A 98 -12.16 -17.74 -6.97
CA PHE A 98 -11.06 -18.68 -7.14
C PHE A 98 -11.22 -19.83 -6.15
N ARG A 99 -11.17 -21.06 -6.66
CA ARG A 99 -11.15 -22.27 -5.84
C ARG A 99 -9.79 -22.93 -5.99
N ILE A 100 -9.17 -23.18 -4.85
CA ILE A 100 -7.92 -23.91 -4.78
C ILE A 100 -8.21 -25.35 -5.16
N ASP A 101 -7.56 -25.83 -6.22
CA ASP A 101 -7.68 -27.23 -6.64
C ASP A 101 -6.84 -28.11 -5.69
N GLU A 102 -7.52 -28.92 -4.88
CA GLU A 102 -6.90 -29.86 -3.93
C GLU A 102 -6.06 -30.95 -4.64
N THR A 103 -6.15 -31.08 -5.97
CA THR A 103 -5.37 -32.06 -6.76
C THR A 103 -3.95 -31.62 -7.10
N GLY A 104 -3.54 -30.41 -6.68
CA GLY A 104 -2.12 -30.05 -6.54
C GLY A 104 -1.37 -29.81 -7.85
N THR A 105 -1.81 -28.86 -8.68
CA THR A 105 -0.95 -28.33 -9.75
C THR A 105 0.12 -27.42 -9.13
N THR A 106 1.19 -28.03 -8.63
CA THR A 106 2.39 -27.30 -8.22
C THR A 106 3.03 -26.68 -9.47
N ARG A 107 2.98 -25.35 -9.62
CA ARG A 107 3.90 -24.68 -10.55
C ARG A 107 5.31 -24.99 -10.06
N ALA A 108 6.10 -25.66 -10.90
CA ALA A 108 7.40 -26.23 -10.57
C ALA A 108 8.47 -25.23 -10.05
N ASP A 109 8.16 -23.93 -10.05
CA ASP A 109 9.13 -22.83 -9.88
C ASP A 109 8.88 -21.95 -8.65
N PHE A 110 7.87 -22.26 -7.81
CA PHE A 110 7.64 -21.51 -6.56
C PHE A 110 8.53 -21.97 -5.39
N SER A 111 9.48 -22.87 -5.63
CA SER A 111 10.45 -23.39 -4.65
C SER A 111 11.35 -22.31 -4.03
N GLY A 112 11.36 -21.09 -4.57
CA GLY A 112 12.22 -20.00 -4.13
C GLY A 112 11.84 -19.33 -2.81
N SER A 113 10.54 -19.27 -2.43
CA SER A 113 10.10 -18.67 -1.15
C SER A 113 10.18 -19.65 0.03
N GLY A 114 9.98 -20.94 -0.22
CA GLY A 114 9.85 -21.97 0.81
C GLY A 114 8.48 -22.00 1.51
N PHE A 115 7.53 -21.18 1.06
CA PHE A 115 6.16 -21.14 1.60
C PHE A 115 5.25 -22.18 0.93
N ASN A 116 4.34 -22.76 1.71
CA ASN A 116 3.54 -23.93 1.33
C ASN A 116 2.08 -23.61 0.92
N ASP A 117 1.74 -22.33 0.75
CA ASP A 117 0.37 -21.86 0.49
C ASP A 117 -0.09 -22.26 -0.92
N PRO A 118 -1.18 -23.03 -1.08
CA PRO A 118 -1.56 -23.65 -2.36
C PRO A 118 -2.06 -22.65 -3.42
N GLY A 119 -2.47 -21.44 -3.02
CA GLY A 119 -2.85 -20.35 -3.91
C GLY A 119 -1.68 -19.50 -4.43
N LEU A 120 -0.51 -19.54 -3.75
CA LEU A 120 0.68 -18.78 -4.13
C LEU A 120 1.11 -18.97 -5.60
N PRO A 121 1.08 -20.20 -6.17
CA PRO A 121 1.32 -20.40 -7.60
C PRO A 121 0.51 -19.49 -8.53
N ASN A 122 -0.69 -19.06 -8.12
CA ASN A 122 -1.58 -18.24 -8.92
C ASN A 122 -1.41 -16.72 -8.68
N GLN A 123 -0.51 -16.33 -7.77
CA GLN A 123 -0.20 -14.93 -7.44
C GLN A 123 0.99 -14.44 -8.29
N TRP A 124 0.76 -14.27 -9.60
CA TRP A 124 1.78 -13.74 -10.53
C TRP A 124 2.40 -12.42 -10.07
N HIS A 125 1.61 -11.62 -9.37
CA HIS A 125 1.98 -10.30 -8.85
C HIS A 125 3.09 -10.35 -7.79
N TYR A 126 3.36 -11.53 -7.20
CA TYR A 126 4.51 -11.78 -6.33
C TYR A 126 5.70 -12.41 -7.06
N SER A 127 5.44 -13.27 -8.04
CA SER A 127 6.48 -13.86 -8.88
C SER A 127 5.96 -14.21 -10.27
N ASN A 128 6.52 -13.55 -11.26
CA ASN A 128 6.18 -13.70 -12.66
C ASN A 128 7.40 -14.16 -13.45
N ASN A 129 7.46 -15.45 -13.79
CA ASN A 129 8.54 -16.04 -14.57
C ASN A 129 8.30 -16.00 -16.09
N GLY A 130 7.26 -15.29 -16.57
CA GLY A 130 6.93 -15.20 -18.00
C GLY A 130 5.98 -16.28 -18.51
N ASP A 131 5.44 -17.11 -17.63
CA ASP A 131 4.47 -18.15 -17.96
C ASP A 131 3.20 -17.57 -18.59
N LYS A 132 2.76 -18.20 -19.69
CA LYS A 132 1.59 -17.77 -20.46
C LYS A 132 0.26 -18.20 -19.85
N MET A 133 0.27 -18.87 -18.69
CA MET A 133 -0.94 -19.19 -17.93
C MET A 133 -1.72 -17.95 -17.47
N PHE A 134 -1.06 -16.80 -17.27
CA PHE A 134 -1.72 -15.56 -16.81
C PHE A 134 -2.21 -14.68 -17.96
N ALA A 135 -1.46 -14.63 -19.05
CA ALA A 135 -1.78 -13.90 -20.28
C ALA A 135 -0.82 -14.34 -21.41
N ALA A 136 -1.26 -14.26 -22.66
CA ALA A 136 -0.35 -14.48 -23.80
C ALA A 136 0.80 -13.45 -23.84
N THR A 137 0.57 -12.26 -23.29
CA THR A 137 1.52 -11.15 -23.21
C THR A 137 2.37 -11.15 -21.94
N THR A 138 2.20 -12.11 -21.02
CA THR A 138 2.96 -12.15 -19.75
C THR A 138 4.45 -11.92 -19.97
N ALA A 139 5.02 -11.00 -19.18
CA ALA A 139 6.42 -10.61 -19.22
C ALA A 139 7.10 -10.99 -17.89
N ALA A 140 8.21 -11.75 -17.97
CA ALA A 140 8.94 -12.14 -16.78
C ALA A 140 9.47 -10.92 -16.01
N GLY A 141 9.33 -10.96 -14.68
CA GLY A 141 9.67 -9.89 -13.75
C GLY A 141 8.56 -8.86 -13.51
N ALA A 142 7.44 -8.91 -14.24
CA ALA A 142 6.28 -8.04 -14.00
C ALA A 142 5.57 -8.46 -12.71
N ASP A 143 6.22 -8.21 -11.58
CA ASP A 143 5.88 -8.56 -10.21
C ASP A 143 6.60 -7.60 -9.24
N ILE A 144 6.41 -7.78 -7.92
CA ILE A 144 7.06 -6.97 -6.88
C ILE A 144 8.34 -7.59 -6.30
N ASN A 145 8.82 -8.71 -6.85
CA ASN A 145 10.04 -9.41 -6.42
C ASN A 145 10.08 -9.73 -4.91
N VAL A 146 8.94 -10.09 -4.32
CA VAL A 146 8.81 -10.36 -2.88
C VAL A 146 9.38 -11.70 -2.40
N PRO A 147 9.47 -12.80 -3.19
CA PRO A 147 10.06 -14.05 -2.71
C PRO A 147 11.48 -13.92 -2.17
N GLU A 148 12.27 -13.02 -2.73
CA GLU A 148 13.63 -12.76 -2.29
C GLU A 148 13.71 -11.83 -1.09
N ALA A 149 12.72 -10.94 -0.94
CA ALA A 149 12.54 -10.15 0.27
C ALA A 149 12.14 -11.05 1.47
N TRP A 150 11.29 -12.04 1.25
CA TRP A 150 10.84 -12.98 2.30
C TRP A 150 11.96 -13.78 2.95
N LYS A 151 13.07 -14.00 2.24
CA LYS A 151 14.28 -14.63 2.81
C LYS A 151 14.97 -13.75 3.86
N LEU A 152 14.66 -12.47 3.91
CA LEU A 152 15.26 -11.50 4.83
C LEU A 152 14.32 -11.14 5.98
N THR A 153 13.02 -11.06 5.72
CA THR A 153 11.96 -10.86 6.72
C THR A 153 10.61 -11.27 6.14
N GLY A 154 9.71 -11.81 6.96
CA GLY A 154 8.30 -12.04 6.59
C GLY A 154 7.37 -10.92 7.05
N GLY A 155 7.84 -10.00 7.89
CA GLY A 155 7.03 -9.02 8.60
C GLY A 155 7.46 -8.85 10.05
N SER A 156 6.69 -8.09 10.81
CA SER A 156 6.80 -7.97 12.27
C SER A 156 5.44 -7.63 12.85
N PRO A 157 4.98 -8.31 13.92
CA PRO A 157 3.69 -8.04 14.55
C PRO A 157 3.65 -6.69 15.27
N SER A 158 4.78 -6.00 15.43
CA SER A 158 4.84 -4.64 15.95
C SER A 158 4.48 -3.58 14.91
N ILE A 159 4.46 -3.92 13.63
CA ILE A 159 4.06 -3.01 12.56
C ILE A 159 2.57 -3.22 12.30
N ILE A 160 1.80 -2.14 12.45
CA ILE A 160 0.36 -2.15 12.24
C ILE A 160 0.03 -1.41 10.94
N VAL A 161 -0.78 -2.03 10.08
CA VAL A 161 -1.34 -1.44 8.88
C VAL A 161 -2.85 -1.30 9.08
N ALA A 162 -3.36 -0.07 9.05
CA ALA A 162 -4.79 0.19 9.04
C ALA A 162 -5.35 0.07 7.63
N ILE A 163 -6.31 -0.83 7.45
CA ILE A 163 -7.07 -1.00 6.22
C ILE A 163 -8.28 -0.06 6.32
N VAL A 164 -8.16 1.13 5.71
CA VAL A 164 -9.23 2.14 5.72
C VAL A 164 -10.13 1.88 4.51
N ASP A 165 -11.13 1.01 4.65
CA ASP A 165 -11.83 0.41 3.51
C ASP A 165 -13.26 -0.11 3.87
N GLU A 166 -13.81 -1.06 3.12
CA GLU A 166 -14.82 -2.02 3.61
C GLU A 166 -14.27 -2.87 4.76
N GLY A 167 -15.15 -3.59 5.45
CA GLY A 167 -14.75 -4.47 6.55
C GLY A 167 -13.81 -5.59 6.10
N VAL A 168 -12.89 -5.93 7.01
CA VAL A 168 -12.05 -7.12 6.89
C VAL A 168 -12.76 -8.27 7.61
N LYS A 169 -12.96 -9.41 6.92
CA LYS A 169 -13.39 -10.67 7.56
C LYS A 169 -12.29 -11.15 8.48
N TYR A 170 -12.29 -10.63 9.71
CA TYR A 170 -11.26 -10.89 10.71
C TYR A 170 -11.22 -12.35 11.17
N THR A 171 -12.27 -13.13 10.88
CA THR A 171 -12.35 -14.58 11.10
C THR A 171 -11.89 -15.41 9.90
N HIS A 172 -11.49 -14.78 8.78
CA HIS A 172 -11.01 -15.50 7.61
C HIS A 172 -9.80 -16.36 8.01
N PRO A 173 -9.76 -17.66 7.66
CA PRO A 173 -8.74 -18.58 8.16
C PRO A 173 -7.31 -18.22 7.75
N ASP A 174 -7.18 -17.39 6.72
CA ASP A 174 -5.92 -16.89 6.17
C ASP A 174 -5.60 -15.43 6.59
N LEU A 175 -6.41 -14.82 7.46
CA LEU A 175 -6.20 -13.46 8.00
C LEU A 175 -6.19 -13.41 9.52
N ALA A 176 -6.93 -14.29 10.19
CA ALA A 176 -7.22 -14.18 11.62
C ALA A 176 -5.97 -14.00 12.49
N ASP A 177 -4.89 -14.74 12.22
CA ASP A 177 -3.66 -14.63 13.00
C ASP A 177 -2.92 -13.30 12.77
N ASN A 178 -3.12 -12.65 11.63
CA ASN A 178 -2.54 -11.34 11.30
C ASN A 178 -3.49 -10.17 11.59
N MET A 179 -4.66 -10.38 12.17
CA MET A 179 -5.50 -9.28 12.62
C MET A 179 -4.89 -8.59 13.85
N TRP A 180 -4.93 -7.27 13.86
CA TRP A 180 -4.66 -6.46 15.04
C TRP A 180 -5.72 -6.76 16.11
N VAL A 181 -5.30 -6.69 17.37
CA VAL A 181 -6.16 -6.98 18.52
C VAL A 181 -6.01 -5.86 19.53
N ASN A 182 -7.10 -5.13 19.78
CA ASN A 182 -7.23 -4.28 20.96
C ASN A 182 -7.34 -5.17 22.20
N LYS A 183 -6.21 -5.39 22.89
CA LYS A 183 -6.15 -6.29 24.04
C LYS A 183 -6.98 -5.80 25.22
N ALA A 184 -7.21 -4.50 25.35
CA ALA A 184 -8.03 -3.95 26.41
C ALA A 184 -9.50 -4.35 26.22
N GLU A 185 -10.01 -4.26 24.99
CA GLU A 185 -11.36 -4.71 24.66
C GLU A 185 -11.51 -6.23 24.70
N LEU A 186 -10.56 -6.98 24.15
CA LEU A 186 -10.64 -8.44 24.12
C LEU A 186 -10.75 -9.05 25.53
N ASN A 187 -10.03 -8.48 26.50
CA ASN A 187 -9.99 -8.97 27.89
C ASN A 187 -10.92 -8.17 28.82
N GLY A 188 -11.65 -7.20 28.28
CA GLY A 188 -12.47 -6.26 29.02
C GLY A 188 -13.89 -6.75 29.31
N ALA A 189 -14.68 -5.89 29.95
CA ALA A 189 -16.10 -6.14 30.12
C ALA A 189 -16.83 -5.97 28.78
N ALA A 190 -17.79 -6.87 28.51
CA ALA A 190 -18.62 -6.75 27.33
C ALA A 190 -19.41 -5.43 27.32
N ASP A 191 -19.61 -4.88 26.13
CA ASP A 191 -20.39 -3.65 25.87
C ASP A 191 -19.86 -2.41 26.59
N THR A 192 -18.56 -2.43 26.91
CA THR A 192 -17.84 -1.37 27.60
C THR A 192 -16.72 -0.86 26.69
N ASP A 193 -16.34 0.40 26.86
CA ASP A 193 -15.14 0.99 26.26
C ASP A 193 -14.06 0.86 27.34
N ASN A 194 -13.26 -0.19 27.23
CA ASN A 194 -12.33 -0.67 28.24
C ASN A 194 -10.99 0.07 28.21
N ASP A 195 -10.61 0.63 27.07
CA ASP A 195 -9.41 1.49 26.95
C ASP A 195 -9.72 2.99 27.00
N GLY A 196 -11.00 3.37 27.01
CA GLY A 196 -11.45 4.76 27.11
C GLY A 196 -11.25 5.55 25.82
N ASN A 197 -11.14 4.88 24.67
CA ASN A 197 -10.85 5.49 23.38
C ASN A 197 -12.09 6.08 22.68
N GLY A 198 -13.28 5.85 23.25
CA GLY A 198 -14.58 6.29 22.74
C GLY A 198 -15.27 5.29 21.81
N TYR A 199 -14.72 4.09 21.62
CA TYR A 199 -15.20 3.05 20.72
C TYR A 199 -15.37 1.73 21.49
N LYS A 200 -16.60 1.38 21.84
CA LYS A 200 -16.90 0.17 22.63
C LYS A 200 -16.66 -1.11 21.84
N ASN A 201 -15.99 -2.10 22.44
CA ASN A 201 -15.73 -3.44 21.87
C ASN A 201 -14.98 -3.42 20.51
N ASP A 202 -14.11 -2.45 20.24
CA ASP A 202 -13.35 -2.31 18.98
C ASP A 202 -12.15 -3.30 18.88
N VAL A 203 -12.41 -4.60 19.07
CA VAL A 203 -11.37 -5.64 19.20
C VAL A 203 -10.43 -5.73 18.00
N HIS A 204 -10.95 -5.62 16.77
CA HIS A 204 -10.14 -5.73 15.54
C HIS A 204 -10.17 -4.43 14.71
N GLY A 205 -10.67 -3.36 15.30
CA GLY A 205 -11.02 -2.11 14.63
C GLY A 205 -12.49 -1.76 14.81
N TYR A 206 -12.99 -0.85 13.97
CA TYR A 206 -14.31 -0.24 14.15
C TYR A 206 -14.99 0.06 12.82
N ASN A 207 -16.33 -0.02 12.80
CA ASN A 207 -17.17 0.33 11.66
C ASN A 207 -17.66 1.77 11.80
N PHE A 208 -16.94 2.70 11.15
CA PHE A 208 -17.26 4.11 11.12
C PHE A 208 -18.47 4.44 10.26
N ALA A 209 -18.78 3.59 9.27
CA ALA A 209 -19.94 3.75 8.40
C ALA A 209 -21.27 3.55 9.14
N THR A 210 -21.33 2.59 10.07
CA THR A 210 -22.51 2.31 10.90
C THR A 210 -22.37 2.82 12.33
N ASN A 211 -21.21 3.38 12.68
CA ASN A 211 -20.83 3.81 14.02
C ASN A 211 -21.02 2.69 15.06
N SER A 212 -20.42 1.53 14.79
CA SER A 212 -20.50 0.35 15.65
C SER A 212 -19.20 -0.45 15.65
N SER A 213 -19.02 -1.34 16.62
CA SER A 213 -17.95 -2.35 16.62
C SER A 213 -18.26 -3.56 15.75
N ASP A 214 -19.46 -3.62 15.15
CA ASP A 214 -19.83 -4.69 14.23
C ASP A 214 -19.22 -4.43 12.84
N LEU A 215 -18.12 -5.12 12.57
CA LEU A 215 -17.48 -5.12 11.26
C LEU A 215 -18.28 -5.99 10.29
N THR A 216 -18.64 -5.44 9.14
CA THR A 216 -19.45 -6.14 8.14
C THR A 216 -18.68 -6.38 6.85
N TRP A 217 -18.97 -7.48 6.16
CA TRP A 217 -18.37 -7.82 4.86
C TRP A 217 -19.31 -8.55 3.90
N SER A 218 -20.60 -8.64 4.23
CA SER A 218 -21.60 -9.39 3.46
C SER A 218 -22.98 -8.74 3.44
N VAL A 219 -23.08 -7.45 3.78
CA VAL A 219 -24.37 -6.74 3.76
C VAL A 219 -24.74 -6.40 2.32
N SER A 220 -25.80 -7.03 1.82
CA SER A 220 -26.39 -6.72 0.51
C SER A 220 -27.12 -5.38 0.54
N HIS A 221 -26.88 -4.55 -0.47
CA HIS A 221 -27.54 -3.26 -0.64
C HIS A 221 -27.57 -2.86 -2.12
N TYR A 222 -28.61 -2.10 -2.50
CA TYR A 222 -28.79 -1.53 -3.83
C TYR A 222 -29.11 -0.04 -3.73
N ASP A 223 -28.49 0.76 -4.59
CA ASP A 223 -28.80 2.17 -4.69
C ASP A 223 -30.21 2.42 -5.25
N ASN A 224 -30.64 3.68 -5.23
CA ASN A 224 -31.96 4.10 -5.74
C ASN A 224 -32.14 3.87 -7.26
N LYS A 225 -31.09 3.46 -7.98
CA LYS A 225 -31.10 3.13 -9.41
C LYS A 225 -31.05 1.61 -9.65
N GLY A 226 -31.09 0.81 -8.59
CA GLY A 226 -31.02 -0.65 -8.66
C GLY A 226 -29.61 -1.19 -8.94
N LYS A 227 -28.56 -0.38 -8.77
CA LYS A 227 -27.17 -0.82 -8.86
C LYS A 227 -26.73 -1.37 -7.50
N TYR A 228 -26.15 -2.56 -7.48
CA TYR A 228 -25.55 -3.12 -6.26
C TYR A 228 -24.38 -2.25 -5.78
N ASP A 229 -24.43 -1.86 -4.52
CA ASP A 229 -23.41 -1.07 -3.81
C ASP A 229 -23.24 -1.54 -2.35
N GLY A 230 -23.70 -2.75 -2.04
CA GLY A 230 -23.42 -3.46 -0.79
C GLY A 230 -21.97 -3.92 -0.67
N ASP A 231 -21.70 -4.65 0.41
CA ASP A 231 -20.36 -5.16 0.71
C ASP A 231 -19.88 -6.08 -0.43
N SER A 232 -18.64 -5.86 -0.87
CA SER A 232 -18.05 -6.55 -2.03
C SER A 232 -16.88 -7.46 -1.65
N GLY A 233 -16.49 -7.47 -0.38
CA GLY A 233 -15.30 -8.16 0.11
C GLY A 233 -14.01 -7.40 -0.20
N HIS A 234 -14.11 -6.14 -0.62
CA HIS A 234 -12.98 -5.34 -1.10
C HIS A 234 -11.92 -5.13 -0.01
N GLY A 235 -12.34 -4.77 1.22
CA GLY A 235 -11.44 -4.61 2.36
C GLY A 235 -10.74 -5.90 2.75
N THR A 236 -11.43 -7.05 2.65
CA THR A 236 -10.84 -8.37 2.88
C THR A 236 -9.82 -8.74 1.80
N HIS A 237 -10.08 -8.42 0.54
CA HIS A 237 -9.14 -8.66 -0.58
C HIS A 237 -7.86 -7.81 -0.46
N VAL A 238 -8.04 -6.54 -0.14
CA VAL A 238 -6.96 -5.59 0.15
C VAL A 238 -6.13 -6.07 1.34
N ALA A 239 -6.77 -6.45 2.45
CA ALA A 239 -6.12 -6.98 3.65
C ALA A 239 -5.26 -8.23 3.35
N GLY A 240 -5.78 -9.18 2.58
CA GLY A 240 -5.02 -10.37 2.18
C GLY A 240 -3.80 -10.05 1.33
N THR A 241 -3.89 -9.06 0.43
CA THR A 241 -2.75 -8.64 -0.38
C THR A 241 -1.64 -8.06 0.50
N VAL A 242 -2.00 -7.31 1.56
CA VAL A 242 -1.03 -6.78 2.54
C VAL A 242 -0.44 -7.92 3.37
N ALA A 243 -1.25 -8.76 4.01
CA ALA A 243 -0.77 -9.71 5.02
C ALA A 243 -1.69 -10.93 5.26
N ALA A 244 -2.19 -11.58 4.20
CA ALA A 244 -2.61 -12.99 4.34
C ALA A 244 -1.47 -13.81 4.95
N VAL A 245 -1.83 -14.76 5.82
CA VAL A 245 -0.86 -15.48 6.67
C VAL A 245 -0.05 -16.43 5.79
N ASN A 246 1.21 -16.11 5.59
CA ASN A 246 2.10 -16.95 4.78
C ASN A 246 2.45 -18.26 5.50
N ASN A 247 2.75 -19.28 4.70
CA ASN A 247 3.31 -20.55 5.13
C ASN A 247 2.44 -21.31 6.15
N ASN A 248 1.11 -21.17 6.04
CA ASN A 248 0.15 -21.82 6.94
C ASN A 248 -0.53 -23.06 6.30
N GLY A 249 -0.16 -23.39 5.05
CA GLY A 249 -0.69 -24.50 4.26
C GLY A 249 -2.11 -24.28 3.73
N LYS A 250 -2.60 -23.04 3.73
CA LYS A 250 -3.94 -22.65 3.29
C LYS A 250 -3.83 -21.52 2.28
N GLY A 251 -4.90 -21.32 1.51
CA GLY A 251 -5.11 -20.02 0.89
C GLY A 251 -3.96 -19.47 0.05
N VAL A 252 -3.66 -18.21 0.29
CA VAL A 252 -2.77 -17.35 -0.48
C VAL A 252 -1.71 -16.74 0.43
N CYS A 253 -0.69 -16.12 -0.16
CA CYS A 253 0.25 -15.30 0.61
C CYS A 253 -0.18 -13.83 0.64
N GLY A 254 0.33 -13.11 1.63
CA GLY A 254 0.39 -11.64 1.69
C GLY A 254 1.82 -11.13 1.66
N VAL A 255 2.03 -9.90 1.19
CA VAL A 255 3.38 -9.31 1.06
C VAL A 255 4.15 -9.28 2.39
N ALA A 256 3.49 -8.96 3.49
CA ALA A 256 4.06 -8.92 4.84
C ALA A 256 3.35 -9.89 5.81
N GLY A 257 2.95 -11.05 5.28
CA GLY A 257 2.15 -12.08 5.95
C GLY A 257 2.86 -12.91 7.03
N GLY A 258 4.15 -12.71 7.25
CA GLY A 258 4.97 -13.51 8.17
C GLY A 258 5.65 -14.70 7.48
N THR A 259 6.12 -15.63 8.31
CA THR A 259 6.82 -16.87 7.92
C THR A 259 6.05 -18.14 8.34
N GLY A 260 4.81 -17.98 8.81
CA GLY A 260 4.02 -19.05 9.44
C GLY A 260 4.26 -19.17 10.95
N SER A 261 5.02 -18.25 11.55
CA SER A 261 5.36 -18.25 12.98
C SER A 261 4.62 -17.16 13.77
N ASN A 262 3.48 -16.67 13.24
CA ASN A 262 2.72 -15.54 13.79
C ASN A 262 3.56 -14.24 13.92
N ASP A 263 4.47 -14.05 12.97
CA ASP A 263 5.41 -12.93 12.87
C ASP A 263 5.06 -11.96 11.72
N GLY A 264 3.88 -12.12 11.11
CA GLY A 264 3.34 -11.18 10.14
C GLY A 264 2.94 -9.84 10.77
N VAL A 265 2.80 -8.82 9.92
CA VAL A 265 2.29 -7.50 10.34
C VAL A 265 0.83 -7.61 10.79
N LYS A 266 0.38 -6.64 11.60
CA LYS A 266 -0.99 -6.64 12.12
C LYS A 266 -1.91 -5.71 11.34
N LEU A 267 -3.09 -6.21 10.97
CA LEU A 267 -4.09 -5.53 10.17
C LEU A 267 -5.20 -4.96 11.07
N MET A 268 -5.40 -3.65 11.06
CA MET A 268 -6.48 -2.99 11.79
C MET A 268 -7.61 -2.63 10.83
N SER A 269 -8.82 -3.11 11.08
CA SER A 269 -9.98 -2.85 10.21
C SER A 269 -10.60 -1.50 10.53
N CYS A 270 -10.33 -0.51 9.69
CA CYS A 270 -10.89 0.84 9.79
C CYS A 270 -12.03 0.98 8.78
N GLN A 271 -13.19 0.41 9.07
CA GLN A 271 -14.25 0.27 8.08
C GLN A 271 -15.00 1.58 7.85
N ILE A 272 -14.89 2.13 6.64
CA ILE A 272 -15.53 3.36 6.18
C ILE A 272 -16.63 3.10 5.15
N PHE A 273 -16.72 1.91 4.55
CA PHE A 273 -17.82 1.48 3.68
C PHE A 273 -18.53 0.26 4.27
N SER A 274 -19.85 0.26 4.38
CA SER A 274 -20.62 -0.87 4.95
C SER A 274 -22.05 -0.91 4.40
N GLY A 275 -22.35 -1.86 3.51
CA GLY A 275 -23.70 -2.09 2.99
C GLY A 275 -24.38 -0.84 2.43
N GLY A 276 -23.68 -0.07 1.59
CA GLY A 276 -24.17 1.22 1.05
C GLY A 276 -24.01 2.43 1.98
N ASN A 277 -23.70 2.21 3.28
CA ASN A 277 -23.46 3.28 4.25
C ASN A 277 -21.99 3.75 4.27
N GLY A 278 -21.79 4.93 4.84
CA GLY A 278 -20.48 5.57 4.95
C GLY A 278 -19.96 6.06 3.61
N GLY A 279 -18.66 5.86 3.38
CA GLY A 279 -17.97 6.33 2.20
C GLY A 279 -18.00 7.84 2.11
N THR A 280 -17.82 8.53 3.22
CA THR A 280 -17.79 10.00 3.29
C THR A 280 -16.55 10.50 4.01
N ILE A 281 -16.25 11.79 3.87
CA ILE A 281 -15.14 12.42 4.57
C ILE A 281 -15.27 12.23 6.08
N SER A 282 -16.47 12.44 6.64
CA SER A 282 -16.68 12.30 8.08
C SER A 282 -16.40 10.88 8.59
N THR A 283 -16.63 9.84 7.77
CA THR A 283 -16.23 8.47 8.10
C THR A 283 -14.73 8.25 7.96
N SER A 284 -14.10 8.71 6.87
CA SER A 284 -12.68 8.49 6.62
C SER A 284 -11.78 9.19 7.63
N VAL A 285 -12.08 10.43 7.98
CA VAL A 285 -11.24 11.20 8.92
C VAL A 285 -11.31 10.69 10.35
N ARG A 286 -12.47 10.18 10.78
CA ARG A 286 -12.61 9.50 12.07
C ARG A 286 -11.80 8.21 12.10
N ALA A 287 -11.86 7.43 11.01
CA ALA A 287 -11.09 6.21 10.85
C ALA A 287 -9.57 6.46 10.83
N ILE A 288 -9.12 7.50 10.13
CA ILE A 288 -7.70 7.89 10.06
C ILE A 288 -7.19 8.34 11.44
N LYS A 289 -7.96 9.15 12.18
CA LYS A 289 -7.58 9.51 13.55
C LYS A 289 -7.54 8.29 14.46
N TYR A 290 -8.53 7.41 14.36
CA TYR A 290 -8.55 6.16 15.12
C TYR A 290 -7.30 5.29 14.85
N ALA A 291 -6.92 5.13 13.59
CA ALA A 291 -5.70 4.44 13.20
C ALA A 291 -4.45 5.11 13.80
N ALA A 292 -4.40 6.44 13.77
CA ALA A 292 -3.32 7.23 14.33
C ALA A 292 -3.16 7.01 15.84
N ASP A 293 -4.26 6.94 16.57
CA ASP A 293 -4.25 6.83 18.03
C ASP A 293 -4.09 5.39 18.52
N ASN A 294 -4.45 4.39 17.70
CA ASN A 294 -4.31 2.97 18.03
C ASN A 294 -3.03 2.33 17.44
N GLY A 295 -2.06 3.15 17.03
CA GLY A 295 -0.70 2.68 16.73
C GLY A 295 -0.47 2.21 15.29
N ALA A 296 -1.36 2.50 14.36
CA ALA A 296 -1.11 2.18 12.94
C ALA A 296 0.08 3.00 12.41
N SER A 297 1.01 2.32 11.75
CA SER A 297 2.19 2.93 11.12
C SER A 297 1.93 3.31 9.66
N ILE A 298 1.00 2.58 9.02
CA ILE A 298 0.60 2.78 7.63
C ILE A 298 -0.93 2.83 7.58
N ILE A 299 -1.49 3.80 6.85
CA ILE A 299 -2.86 3.70 6.36
C ILE A 299 -2.83 3.26 4.90
N GLN A 300 -3.55 2.17 4.62
CA GLN A 300 -3.81 1.66 3.29
C GLN A 300 -5.18 2.19 2.87
N CYS A 301 -5.23 2.92 1.76
CA CYS A 301 -6.43 3.60 1.30
C CYS A 301 -6.70 3.29 -0.18
N SER A 302 -7.47 2.22 -0.42
CA SER A 302 -7.92 1.79 -1.75
C SER A 302 -9.19 2.52 -2.21
N TRP A 303 -9.22 3.84 -2.03
CA TRP A 303 -10.34 4.73 -2.33
C TRP A 303 -9.86 6.13 -2.67
N GLY A 304 -10.76 6.94 -3.24
CA GLY A 304 -10.53 8.34 -3.55
C GLY A 304 -11.81 9.02 -4.04
N TYR A 305 -11.65 10.15 -4.71
CA TYR A 305 -12.74 10.81 -5.44
C TYR A 305 -12.70 10.44 -6.93
N PRO A 306 -13.81 10.56 -7.67
CA PRO A 306 -13.74 10.57 -9.13
C PRO A 306 -12.72 11.60 -9.62
N THR A 307 -11.92 11.25 -10.61
CA THR A 307 -10.82 12.09 -11.13
C THR A 307 -11.33 13.18 -12.09
N GLN A 308 -12.56 13.65 -11.84
CA GLN A 308 -13.24 14.71 -12.56
C GLN A 308 -13.31 15.96 -11.66
N SER A 309 -13.55 17.13 -12.27
CA SER A 309 -13.73 18.42 -11.57
C SER A 309 -14.49 18.24 -10.23
N PRO A 310 -13.99 18.78 -9.09
CA PRO A 310 -13.33 20.08 -9.02
C PRO A 310 -11.85 20.10 -8.62
N PHE A 311 -11.17 18.95 -8.51
CA PHE A 311 -9.76 18.94 -8.11
C PHE A 311 -8.85 19.56 -9.17
N THR A 312 -8.36 20.76 -8.87
CA THR A 312 -7.52 21.55 -9.78
C THR A 312 -6.09 21.72 -9.28
N SER A 313 -5.83 21.53 -7.99
CA SER A 313 -4.50 21.65 -7.36
C SER A 313 -4.52 21.20 -5.89
N ASP A 314 -3.34 21.02 -5.29
CA ASP A 314 -3.20 20.81 -3.84
C ASP A 314 -3.83 21.95 -3.03
N SER A 315 -3.70 23.21 -3.47
CA SER A 315 -4.30 24.35 -2.77
C SER A 315 -5.83 24.30 -2.79
N PHE A 316 -6.42 23.74 -3.85
CA PHE A 316 -7.86 23.49 -3.89
C PHE A 316 -8.23 22.40 -2.89
N TYR A 317 -7.47 21.30 -2.83
CA TYR A 317 -7.69 20.21 -1.88
C TYR A 317 -7.59 20.70 -0.43
N GLU A 318 -6.49 21.36 -0.04
CA GLU A 318 -6.26 21.89 1.31
C GLU A 318 -7.38 22.82 1.80
N ARG A 319 -7.95 23.62 0.89
CA ARG A 319 -8.97 24.60 1.23
C ARG A 319 -10.36 23.98 1.38
N ASN A 320 -10.70 23.03 0.50
CA ASN A 320 -12.06 22.48 0.40
C ASN A 320 -12.23 21.12 1.09
N TYR A 321 -11.12 20.45 1.43
CA TYR A 321 -11.07 19.13 2.08
C TYR A 321 -10.19 19.18 3.33
N ALA A 322 -10.20 20.33 3.99
CA ALA A 322 -9.40 20.67 5.16
C ALA A 322 -9.45 19.62 6.27
N ALA A 323 -10.64 19.12 6.63
CA ALA A 323 -10.78 18.13 7.69
C ALA A 323 -10.05 16.81 7.34
N GLU A 324 -10.08 16.42 6.06
CA GLU A 324 -9.37 15.23 5.57
C GLU A 324 -7.87 15.43 5.59
N LYS A 325 -7.40 16.56 5.07
CA LYS A 325 -5.99 16.92 5.09
C LYS A 325 -5.44 16.97 6.52
N GLU A 326 -6.14 17.62 7.45
CA GLU A 326 -5.71 17.75 8.84
C GLU A 326 -5.70 16.40 9.58
N ALA A 327 -6.65 15.50 9.30
CA ALA A 327 -6.64 14.15 9.86
C ALA A 327 -5.47 13.32 9.33
N ILE A 328 -5.15 13.41 8.03
CA ILE A 328 -4.00 12.70 7.45
C ILE A 328 -2.69 13.30 7.97
N ASP A 329 -2.57 14.62 8.09
CA ASP A 329 -1.40 15.26 8.71
C ASP A 329 -1.19 14.78 10.14
N TYR A 330 -2.28 14.69 10.92
CA TYR A 330 -2.23 14.14 12.27
C TYR A 330 -1.67 12.72 12.25
N PHE A 331 -2.19 11.85 11.38
CA PHE A 331 -1.68 10.50 11.21
C PHE A 331 -0.19 10.48 10.82
N VAL A 332 0.21 11.27 9.82
CA VAL A 332 1.61 11.34 9.34
C VAL A 332 2.55 11.87 10.43
N SER A 333 2.07 12.68 11.36
CA SER A 333 2.86 13.16 12.50
C SER A 333 3.05 12.13 13.64
N LYS A 334 2.32 11.00 13.63
CA LYS A 334 2.37 10.01 14.70
C LYS A 334 3.51 9.03 14.52
N LYS A 335 4.47 9.08 15.45
CA LYS A 335 5.47 8.03 15.62
C LYS A 335 4.86 6.80 16.30
N ASN A 336 4.34 5.88 15.49
CA ASN A 336 3.65 4.68 15.97
C ASN A 336 4.50 3.40 15.93
N ASN A 337 5.77 3.51 15.53
CA ASN A 337 6.74 2.43 15.63
C ASN A 337 8.15 2.99 15.91
N ASP A 338 9.10 2.13 16.22
CA ASP A 338 10.46 2.55 16.56
C ASP A 338 11.26 3.02 15.35
N VAL A 339 10.95 2.55 14.14
CA VAL A 339 11.71 2.81 12.91
C VAL A 339 11.42 4.19 12.33
N LEU A 340 10.15 4.56 12.23
CA LEU A 340 9.68 5.71 11.47
C LEU A 340 9.24 6.82 12.43
N ASP A 341 9.69 8.06 12.21
CA ASP A 341 9.33 9.22 13.03
C ASP A 341 7.92 9.79 12.77
N GLY A 342 7.09 9.05 12.04
CA GLY A 342 5.74 9.43 11.64
C GLY A 342 4.97 8.26 11.03
N GLY A 343 3.87 8.58 10.35
CA GLY A 343 3.00 7.61 9.66
C GLY A 343 3.12 7.71 8.13
N LEU A 344 2.88 6.58 7.44
CA LEU A 344 2.83 6.52 5.97
C LEU A 344 1.39 6.44 5.46
N ALA A 345 0.98 7.41 4.64
CA ALA A 345 -0.31 7.41 3.95
C ALA A 345 -0.15 6.98 2.49
N ILE A 346 -0.78 5.86 2.12
CA ILE A 346 -0.63 5.24 0.81
C ILE A 346 -2.01 5.04 0.18
N PHE A 347 -2.19 5.59 -1.01
CA PHE A 347 -3.46 5.67 -1.72
C PHE A 347 -3.38 5.05 -3.11
N ALA A 348 -4.52 4.53 -3.57
CA ALA A 348 -4.72 4.17 -4.96
C ALA A 348 -4.75 5.44 -5.85
N ALA A 349 -4.14 5.41 -7.04
CA ALA A 349 -4.10 6.56 -7.93
C ALA A 349 -5.44 6.87 -8.63
N GLY A 350 -6.39 5.92 -8.62
CA GLY A 350 -7.71 6.05 -9.26
C GLY A 350 -7.82 5.30 -10.59
N ASN A 351 -9.08 5.09 -11.01
CA ASN A 351 -9.45 4.17 -12.10
C ASN A 351 -10.22 4.83 -13.26
N ASP A 352 -10.05 6.14 -13.44
CA ASP A 352 -10.79 6.91 -14.44
C ASP A 352 -10.05 6.99 -15.80
N ALA A 353 -8.88 6.35 -15.94
CA ALA A 353 -7.99 6.45 -17.09
C ALA A 353 -7.60 7.91 -17.44
N THR A 354 -7.44 8.75 -16.41
CA THR A 354 -7.13 10.19 -16.55
C THR A 354 -5.67 10.50 -16.26
N ASN A 355 -5.25 11.70 -16.65
CA ASN A 355 -3.85 12.15 -16.66
C ASN A 355 -3.39 12.83 -15.37
N PHE A 356 -4.00 12.52 -14.23
CA PHE A 356 -3.47 12.85 -12.89
C PHE A 356 -4.01 11.86 -11.84
N ALA A 357 -3.37 11.78 -10.68
CA ALA A 357 -3.87 10.97 -9.56
C ALA A 357 -5.13 11.57 -8.92
N SER A 358 -6.04 10.69 -8.48
CA SER A 358 -7.19 11.07 -7.66
C SER A 358 -6.76 11.56 -6.27
N TYR A 359 -7.50 12.52 -5.71
CA TYR A 359 -7.34 12.92 -4.31
C TYR A 359 -8.06 11.93 -3.37
N PRO A 360 -7.62 11.81 -2.11
CA PRO A 360 -6.48 12.50 -1.50
C PRO A 360 -5.11 12.01 -2.01
N GLY A 361 -5.02 10.85 -2.66
CA GLY A 361 -3.76 10.22 -3.06
C GLY A 361 -2.82 11.10 -3.89
N GLY A 362 -3.35 11.98 -4.75
CA GLY A 362 -2.57 12.91 -5.56
C GLY A 362 -1.93 14.07 -4.80
N TYR A 363 -2.23 14.24 -3.49
CA TYR A 363 -1.61 15.27 -2.67
C TYR A 363 -0.12 14.99 -2.47
N ARG A 364 0.71 16.01 -2.69
CA ARG A 364 2.19 15.92 -2.80
C ARG A 364 2.91 15.19 -1.65
N SER A 365 2.30 15.13 -0.47
CA SER A 365 2.90 14.55 0.73
C SER A 365 2.53 13.08 0.94
N TYR A 366 1.68 12.48 0.11
CA TYR A 366 1.24 11.09 0.22
C TYR A 366 1.87 10.23 -0.87
N VAL A 367 1.69 8.91 -0.78
CA VAL A 367 2.15 7.98 -1.81
C VAL A 367 0.94 7.54 -2.63
N SER A 368 0.98 7.77 -3.94
CA SER A 368 -0.05 7.39 -4.90
C SER A 368 0.42 6.28 -5.83
N VAL A 369 -0.40 5.23 -5.95
CA VAL A 369 -0.02 3.97 -6.59
C VAL A 369 -0.83 3.72 -7.86
N THR A 370 -0.13 3.69 -9.00
CA THR A 370 -0.70 3.33 -10.31
C THR A 370 -0.68 1.81 -10.53
N SER A 371 -1.46 1.33 -11.52
CA SER A 371 -1.65 -0.10 -11.76
C SER A 371 -1.05 -0.57 -13.10
N PHE A 372 -0.40 -1.75 -13.06
CA PHE A 372 0.02 -2.50 -14.25
C PHE A 372 -0.44 -3.97 -14.21
N GLY A 373 -0.47 -4.61 -15.38
CA GLY A 373 -0.82 -6.03 -15.56
C GLY A 373 0.39 -6.98 -15.65
N PRO A 374 0.19 -8.30 -15.85
CA PRO A 374 1.29 -9.28 -15.91
C PRO A 374 2.27 -9.10 -17.08
N ASP A 375 2.11 -8.08 -17.91
CA ASP A 375 2.88 -7.74 -19.10
C ASP A 375 3.74 -6.46 -18.95
N TYR A 376 3.87 -5.92 -17.73
CA TYR A 376 4.45 -4.59 -17.41
C TYR A 376 3.70 -3.40 -18.01
N LEU A 377 2.62 -3.61 -18.75
CA LEU A 377 1.90 -2.51 -19.37
C LEU A 377 0.86 -1.93 -18.40
N PRO A 378 0.61 -0.61 -18.45
CA PRO A 378 -0.44 0.03 -17.68
C PRO A 378 -1.78 -0.71 -17.82
N ALA A 379 -2.50 -0.88 -16.71
CA ALA A 379 -3.85 -1.42 -16.74
C ALA A 379 -4.83 -0.40 -17.34
N TYR A 380 -5.83 -0.84 -18.08
CA TYR A 380 -6.67 0.04 -18.91
C TYR A 380 -7.45 1.13 -18.17
N TYR A 381 -7.65 0.96 -16.88
CA TYR A 381 -8.35 1.90 -16.00
C TYR A 381 -7.41 2.87 -15.28
N THR A 382 -6.11 2.61 -15.21
CA THR A 382 -5.22 3.35 -14.29
C THR A 382 -5.15 4.83 -14.65
N ASN A 383 -5.27 5.69 -13.65
CA ASN A 383 -4.78 7.06 -13.77
C ASN A 383 -3.25 7.07 -13.90
N TYR A 384 -2.71 8.16 -14.44
CA TYR A 384 -1.29 8.39 -14.71
C TYR A 384 -0.97 9.88 -14.63
N GLY A 385 0.29 10.30 -14.49
CA GLY A 385 0.71 11.71 -14.59
C GLY A 385 0.95 12.37 -13.23
N PRO A 386 0.76 13.70 -13.11
CA PRO A 386 0.99 14.42 -11.86
C PRO A 386 0.26 13.78 -10.66
N GLY A 387 0.96 13.71 -9.53
CA GLY A 387 0.46 13.07 -8.31
C GLY A 387 0.62 11.55 -8.28
N CYS A 388 0.95 10.87 -9.39
CA CYS A 388 1.28 9.44 -9.40
C CYS A 388 2.76 9.22 -9.03
N ASN A 389 3.07 8.38 -8.04
CA ASN A 389 4.45 8.26 -7.53
C ASN A 389 5.14 6.94 -7.88
N VAL A 390 4.41 5.82 -7.88
CA VAL A 390 4.96 4.47 -8.13
C VAL A 390 3.91 3.57 -8.77
N ALA A 391 4.33 2.53 -9.49
CA ALA A 391 3.45 1.54 -10.08
C ALA A 391 3.54 0.20 -9.34
N ALA A 392 2.42 -0.51 -9.22
CA ALA A 392 2.36 -1.86 -8.65
C ALA A 392 1.36 -2.76 -9.40
N PRO A 393 1.43 -4.09 -9.23
CA PRO A 393 0.47 -5.00 -9.83
C PRO A 393 -0.97 -4.73 -9.37
N GLY A 394 -1.84 -4.29 -10.28
CA GLY A 394 -3.27 -4.15 -10.00
C GLY A 394 -4.15 -4.97 -10.93
N GLY A 395 -3.55 -5.65 -11.92
CA GLY A 395 -4.23 -6.63 -12.76
C GLY A 395 -4.96 -6.06 -13.98
N ASP A 396 -5.17 -6.91 -14.96
CA ASP A 396 -5.83 -6.56 -16.23
C ASP A 396 -6.64 -7.74 -16.78
N ALA A 397 -7.93 -7.77 -16.45
CA ALA A 397 -8.87 -8.80 -16.86
C ALA A 397 -8.95 -8.97 -18.38
N SER A 398 -8.72 -7.90 -19.15
CA SER A 398 -8.88 -7.92 -20.62
C SER A 398 -7.86 -8.81 -21.34
N ILE A 399 -6.74 -9.10 -20.69
CA ILE A 399 -5.68 -9.97 -21.22
C ILE A 399 -5.66 -11.36 -20.56
N SER A 400 -6.62 -11.65 -19.69
CA SER A 400 -6.77 -13.00 -19.12
C SER A 400 -7.08 -14.02 -20.23
N PRO A 401 -6.55 -15.25 -20.15
CA PRO A 401 -6.98 -16.35 -21.01
C PRO A 401 -8.50 -16.53 -20.97
N ALA A 402 -9.08 -16.92 -22.12
CA ALA A 402 -10.51 -17.09 -22.25
C ALA A 402 -11.07 -18.04 -21.17
N GLY A 403 -12.13 -17.61 -20.50
CA GLY A 403 -12.78 -18.36 -19.42
C GLY A 403 -12.05 -18.30 -18.06
N THR A 404 -11.02 -17.45 -17.93
CA THR A 404 -10.25 -17.29 -16.69
C THR A 404 -10.24 -15.84 -16.20
N SER A 405 -9.71 -15.62 -15.00
CA SER A 405 -9.43 -14.29 -14.42
C SER A 405 -7.95 -14.12 -14.03
N ALA A 406 -7.07 -14.94 -14.62
CA ALA A 406 -5.71 -15.15 -14.13
C ALA A 406 -4.79 -13.91 -14.22
N ALA A 407 -5.08 -12.94 -15.09
CA ALA A 407 -4.31 -11.69 -15.19
C ALA A 407 -4.70 -10.63 -14.13
N GLN A 408 -5.71 -10.91 -13.31
CA GLN A 408 -6.11 -10.06 -12.18
C GLN A 408 -5.32 -10.42 -10.91
N VAL A 409 -5.56 -9.71 -9.80
CA VAL A 409 -4.86 -9.95 -8.52
C VAL A 409 -5.66 -10.92 -7.66
N LEU A 410 -5.08 -12.08 -7.36
CA LEU A 410 -5.63 -13.08 -6.44
C LEU A 410 -5.35 -12.69 -4.97
N SER A 411 -6.39 -12.74 -4.13
CA SER A 411 -6.32 -12.54 -2.67
C SER A 411 -7.51 -13.22 -1.95
N THR A 412 -7.62 -13.03 -0.64
CA THR A 412 -8.72 -13.50 0.23
C THR A 412 -10.05 -12.81 -0.07
N LEU A 413 -11.16 -13.51 0.11
CA LEU A 413 -12.53 -13.00 0.00
C LEU A 413 -13.41 -13.60 1.12
N PRO A 414 -14.50 -12.93 1.52
CA PRO A 414 -15.50 -13.55 2.38
C PRO A 414 -16.34 -14.57 1.61
N SER A 415 -16.36 -15.83 2.04
CA SER A 415 -17.29 -16.86 1.53
C SER A 415 -18.76 -16.49 1.73
N GLU A 416 -19.08 -15.60 2.66
CA GLU A 416 -20.45 -15.15 2.97
C GLU A 416 -20.97 -14.05 2.05
N LEU A 417 -20.18 -13.63 1.05
CA LEU A 417 -20.59 -12.58 0.12
C LEU A 417 -21.95 -12.89 -0.55
N PRO A 418 -22.78 -11.86 -0.80
CA PRO A 418 -24.09 -12.05 -1.41
C PRO A 418 -24.01 -12.74 -2.78
N ALA A 419 -25.00 -13.60 -3.07
CA ALA A 419 -25.02 -14.44 -4.27
C ALA A 419 -24.99 -13.63 -5.58
N GLU A 420 -25.46 -12.39 -5.54
CA GLU A 420 -25.52 -11.48 -6.68
C GLU A 420 -24.13 -11.04 -7.17
N LEU A 421 -23.08 -11.22 -6.34
CA LEU A 421 -21.69 -11.04 -6.74
C LEU A 421 -21.12 -12.23 -7.51
N GLY A 422 -21.79 -13.38 -7.52
CA GLY A 422 -21.36 -14.57 -8.26
C GLY A 422 -20.05 -15.19 -7.73
N THR A 423 -19.75 -15.01 -6.45
CA THR A 423 -18.56 -15.59 -5.81
C THR A 423 -18.75 -17.05 -5.38
N ASP A 424 -19.97 -17.56 -5.42
CA ASP A 424 -20.34 -18.96 -5.16
C ASP A 424 -19.68 -19.55 -3.89
N GLY A 425 -19.63 -18.76 -2.82
CA GLY A 425 -19.07 -19.19 -1.53
C GLY A 425 -17.54 -19.34 -1.50
N ALA A 426 -16.81 -18.76 -2.45
CA ALA A 426 -15.35 -18.82 -2.47
C ALA A 426 -14.72 -17.91 -1.40
N ASP A 427 -13.78 -18.46 -0.62
CA ASP A 427 -12.94 -17.70 0.32
C ASP A 427 -11.76 -16.97 -0.36
N TYR A 428 -11.59 -17.13 -1.68
CA TYR A 428 -10.52 -16.49 -2.44
C TYR A 428 -11.04 -16.04 -3.78
N GLY A 429 -10.42 -15.01 -4.34
CA GLY A 429 -10.80 -14.55 -5.67
C GLY A 429 -9.92 -13.47 -6.25
N TYR A 430 -10.18 -13.21 -7.52
CA TYR A 430 -9.49 -12.22 -8.31
C TYR A 430 -10.23 -10.90 -8.32
N MET A 431 -9.49 -9.81 -8.13
CA MET A 431 -9.98 -8.45 -8.35
C MET A 431 -8.94 -7.65 -9.12
N GLN A 432 -9.35 -6.52 -9.70
CA GLN A 432 -8.46 -5.59 -10.35
C GLN A 432 -8.80 -4.14 -10.00
N GLY A 433 -7.78 -3.29 -10.09
CA GLY A 433 -7.89 -1.87 -9.79
C GLY A 433 -6.59 -1.30 -9.25
N THR A 434 -6.49 0.02 -9.19
CA THR A 434 -5.46 0.66 -8.35
C THR A 434 -5.66 0.30 -6.87
N SER A 435 -6.87 -0.12 -6.46
CA SER A 435 -7.16 -0.78 -5.18
C SER A 435 -6.38 -2.07 -4.93
N MET A 436 -5.97 -2.79 -5.98
CA MET A 436 -5.17 -4.00 -5.84
C MET A 436 -3.67 -3.68 -5.96
N ALA A 437 -3.30 -2.61 -6.67
CA ALA A 437 -1.93 -2.11 -6.72
C ALA A 437 -1.49 -1.47 -5.38
N CYS A 438 -2.33 -0.64 -4.79
CA CYS A 438 -2.06 0.07 -3.53
C CYS A 438 -1.62 -0.85 -2.37
N PRO A 439 -2.32 -1.96 -2.05
CA PRO A 439 -1.93 -2.86 -0.96
C PRO A 439 -0.60 -3.58 -1.19
N HIS A 440 -0.15 -3.76 -2.44
CA HIS A 440 1.22 -4.25 -2.67
C HIS A 440 2.25 -3.25 -2.14
N VAL A 441 2.09 -1.96 -2.40
CA VAL A 441 3.01 -0.92 -1.91
C VAL A 441 2.92 -0.77 -0.39
N SER A 442 1.71 -0.86 0.18
CA SER A 442 1.54 -0.87 1.64
C SER A 442 2.18 -2.09 2.31
N GLY A 443 2.06 -3.27 1.70
CA GLY A 443 2.75 -4.47 2.13
C GLY A 443 4.28 -4.35 2.02
N VAL A 444 4.80 -3.80 0.90
CA VAL A 444 6.24 -3.58 0.71
C VAL A 444 6.77 -2.57 1.74
N ALA A 445 6.05 -1.49 2.01
CA ALA A 445 6.39 -0.53 3.05
C ALA A 445 6.40 -1.19 4.43
N ALA A 446 5.40 -2.01 4.77
CA ALA A 446 5.32 -2.70 6.05
C ALA A 446 6.44 -3.74 6.23
N LEU A 447 6.79 -4.46 5.16
CA LEU A 447 7.93 -5.38 5.11
C LEU A 447 9.26 -4.63 5.29
N GLY A 448 9.40 -3.47 4.65
CA GLY A 448 10.52 -2.56 4.82
C GLY A 448 10.69 -2.07 6.26
N LEU A 449 9.62 -1.58 6.88
CA LEU A 449 9.65 -1.17 8.30
C LEU A 449 10.03 -2.34 9.22
N SER A 450 9.50 -3.54 8.95
CA SER A 450 9.84 -4.75 9.71
C SER A 450 11.32 -5.12 9.60
N TYR A 451 11.90 -5.01 8.40
CA TYR A 451 13.32 -5.25 8.19
C TYR A 451 14.20 -4.18 8.84
N ALA A 452 13.83 -2.91 8.68
CA ALA A 452 14.53 -1.80 9.30
C ALA A 452 14.58 -1.95 10.82
N LEU A 453 13.48 -2.40 11.43
CA LEU A 453 13.42 -2.73 12.86
C LEU A 453 14.41 -3.84 13.21
N ALA A 454 14.40 -4.95 12.47
CA ALA A 454 15.34 -6.06 12.66
C ALA A 454 16.82 -5.64 12.50
N LYS A 455 17.10 -4.60 11.71
CA LYS A 455 18.42 -4.03 11.50
C LYS A 455 18.78 -2.88 12.46
N GLY A 456 17.87 -2.48 13.36
CA GLY A 456 18.06 -1.34 14.25
C GLY A 456 18.22 0.00 13.52
N ARG A 457 17.51 0.17 12.40
CA ARG A 457 17.54 1.39 11.58
C ARG A 457 16.36 2.30 11.93
N HIS A 458 16.60 3.59 11.84
CA HIS A 458 15.61 4.64 12.06
C HIS A 458 15.64 5.61 10.88
N TYR A 459 14.47 6.08 10.47
CA TYR A 459 14.30 6.95 9.32
C TYR A 459 13.27 8.04 9.60
N THR A 460 13.49 9.19 9.00
CA THR A 460 12.41 10.15 8.79
C THR A 460 11.40 9.59 7.78
N VAL A 461 10.15 10.04 7.85
CA VAL A 461 9.12 9.72 6.84
C VAL A 461 9.61 10.02 5.42
N ASP A 462 10.30 11.14 5.22
CA ASP A 462 10.79 11.56 3.89
C ASP A 462 11.95 10.68 3.39
N GLU A 463 12.87 10.28 4.26
CA GLU A 463 13.92 9.30 3.91
C GLU A 463 13.30 7.95 3.53
N PHE A 464 12.33 7.46 4.30
CA PHE A 464 11.69 6.18 4.00
C PHE A 464 10.87 6.24 2.69
N LYS A 465 10.12 7.33 2.45
CA LYS A 465 9.43 7.55 1.16
C LYS A 465 10.42 7.62 0.01
N SER A 466 11.57 8.27 0.19
CA SER A 466 12.60 8.35 -0.86
C SER A 466 13.14 6.96 -1.19
N MET A 467 13.41 6.12 -0.19
CA MET A 467 13.82 4.73 -0.42
C MET A 467 12.72 3.93 -1.12
N LEU A 468 11.47 4.02 -0.65
CA LEU A 468 10.31 3.33 -1.23
C LEU A 468 10.12 3.70 -2.71
N LEU A 469 10.17 5.01 -3.03
CA LEU A 469 9.95 5.52 -4.38
C LEU A 469 11.16 5.36 -5.31
N THR A 470 12.31 4.92 -4.81
CA THR A 470 13.50 4.61 -5.65
C THR A 470 13.82 3.12 -5.70
N ALA A 471 13.16 2.30 -4.87
CA ALA A 471 13.23 0.85 -4.90
C ALA A 471 12.30 0.28 -5.99
N VAL A 472 12.64 0.56 -7.25
CA VAL A 472 11.77 0.25 -8.39
C VAL A 472 12.50 -0.46 -9.53
N ASN A 473 11.76 -1.15 -10.40
CA ASN A 473 12.18 -1.71 -11.68
C ASN A 473 11.58 -0.92 -12.86
N ASP A 474 12.31 -0.89 -13.99
CA ASP A 474 11.92 -0.12 -15.16
C ASP A 474 10.68 -0.66 -15.84
N ILE A 475 9.70 0.22 -15.97
CA ILE A 475 8.43 -0.03 -16.66
C ILE A 475 8.36 0.76 -17.97
N ASP A 476 9.08 1.88 -18.10
CA ASP A 476 8.96 2.79 -19.25
C ASP A 476 9.54 2.20 -20.54
N SER A 477 10.52 1.32 -20.43
CA SER A 477 11.06 0.60 -21.58
C SER A 477 10.09 -0.43 -22.17
N TYR A 478 9.02 -0.79 -21.47
CA TYR A 478 7.92 -1.61 -22.00
C TYR A 478 6.87 -0.73 -22.71
N ILE A 479 6.83 0.57 -22.39
CA ILE A 479 5.85 1.54 -22.93
C ILE A 479 6.41 2.23 -24.18
N ILE A 480 6.72 1.45 -25.22
CA ILE A 480 7.41 1.91 -26.45
C ILE A 480 6.50 2.58 -27.50
N GLY A 481 5.18 2.53 -27.33
CA GLY A 481 4.18 3.12 -28.23
C GLY A 481 3.06 2.14 -28.60
N GLY A 482 2.11 2.56 -29.45
CA GLY A 482 0.96 1.74 -29.86
C GLY A 482 -0.28 1.93 -28.97
N THR A 483 -1.22 0.99 -29.08
CA THR A 483 -2.47 1.00 -28.31
C THR A 483 -2.69 -0.32 -27.59
N LYS A 484 -3.30 -0.26 -26.40
CA LYS A 484 -3.74 -1.42 -25.60
C LYS A 484 -5.14 -1.10 -25.08
N ASN A 485 -6.15 -1.90 -25.42
CA ASN A 485 -7.53 -1.69 -24.94
C ASN A 485 -8.06 -0.25 -25.14
N GLY A 486 -7.75 0.37 -26.28
CA GLY A 486 -8.11 1.77 -26.56
C GLY A 486 -7.23 2.83 -25.89
N MET A 487 -6.33 2.45 -24.98
CA MET A 487 -5.32 3.33 -24.41
C MET A 487 -4.25 3.66 -25.45
N VAL A 488 -3.79 4.91 -25.44
CA VAL A 488 -2.60 5.34 -26.19
C VAL A 488 -1.39 5.21 -25.27
N LEU A 489 -0.61 4.14 -25.41
CA LEU A 489 0.45 3.76 -24.46
C LEU A 489 1.48 4.87 -24.24
N ARG A 490 1.82 5.64 -25.29
CA ARG A 490 2.78 6.76 -25.18
C ARG A 490 2.37 7.84 -24.16
N ASN A 491 1.09 7.95 -23.80
CA ASN A 491 0.63 8.93 -22.81
C ASN A 491 1.03 8.51 -21.38
N TYR A 492 1.21 7.21 -21.14
CA TYR A 492 1.55 6.64 -19.84
C TYR A 492 3.05 6.60 -19.59
N ARG A 493 3.86 6.63 -20.65
CA ARG A 493 5.32 6.64 -20.54
C ARG A 493 5.78 7.87 -19.73
N LYS A 494 6.62 7.65 -18.72
CA LYS A 494 7.09 8.63 -17.72
C LYS A 494 6.00 9.20 -16.80
N ASN A 495 4.80 8.64 -16.86
CA ASN A 495 3.64 9.08 -16.10
C ASN A 495 3.10 8.00 -15.15
N MET A 496 3.74 6.83 -15.06
CA MET A 496 3.36 5.76 -14.12
C MET A 496 4.04 5.88 -12.74
N GLY A 497 4.70 7.01 -12.47
CA GLY A 497 5.56 7.19 -11.30
C GLY A 497 7.03 6.84 -11.62
N THR A 498 7.81 6.58 -10.58
CA THR A 498 9.26 6.32 -10.70
C THR A 498 9.61 4.97 -11.31
N GLY A 499 8.68 4.01 -11.28
CA GLY A 499 8.84 2.66 -11.82
C GLY A 499 7.90 1.67 -11.14
N SER A 500 8.08 0.38 -11.42
CA SER A 500 7.37 -0.72 -10.75
C SER A 500 8.03 -1.05 -9.41
N ILE A 501 7.27 -1.10 -8.31
CA ILE A 501 7.82 -1.34 -6.97
C ILE A 501 8.57 -2.67 -6.87
N ASP A 502 9.73 -2.70 -6.20
CA ASP A 502 10.54 -3.90 -5.96
C ASP A 502 10.83 -4.03 -4.45
N ALA A 503 10.23 -5.05 -3.82
CA ALA A 503 10.38 -5.31 -2.41
C ALA A 503 11.85 -5.52 -2.04
N TYR A 504 12.55 -6.42 -2.72
CA TYR A 504 13.94 -6.74 -2.41
C TYR A 504 14.86 -5.51 -2.50
N GLN A 505 14.67 -4.64 -3.50
CA GLN A 505 15.45 -3.41 -3.61
C GLN A 505 15.24 -2.47 -2.41
N LEU A 506 14.02 -2.37 -1.86
CA LEU A 506 13.77 -1.57 -0.65
C LEU A 506 14.57 -2.14 0.53
N LEU A 507 14.57 -3.46 0.72
CA LEU A 507 15.34 -4.08 1.80
C LEU A 507 16.85 -3.88 1.63
N MET A 508 17.37 -3.93 0.40
CA MET A 508 18.78 -3.63 0.11
C MET A 508 19.14 -2.18 0.46
N GLN A 509 18.28 -1.21 0.12
CA GLN A 509 18.47 0.19 0.51
C GLN A 509 18.51 0.34 2.05
N ILE A 510 17.62 -0.35 2.77
CA ILE A 510 17.56 -0.31 4.24
C ILE A 510 18.84 -0.85 4.90
N GLU A 511 19.37 -1.99 4.42
CA GLU A 511 20.63 -2.51 4.99
C GLU A 511 21.88 -1.73 4.53
N GLY A 512 21.78 -0.96 3.44
CA GLY A 512 22.87 -0.18 2.86
C GLY A 512 23.66 -0.92 1.78
N THR A 513 23.09 -1.98 1.19
CA THR A 513 23.67 -2.77 0.11
C THR A 513 23.31 -2.14 -1.23
N PRO A 514 24.29 -1.63 -2.02
CA PRO A 514 23.96 -1.00 -3.30
C PRO A 514 23.50 -2.01 -4.35
N CYS A 515 22.45 -1.66 -5.08
CA CYS A 515 21.93 -2.43 -6.20
C CYS A 515 22.68 -2.10 -7.51
N LEU A 516 23.13 -3.13 -8.22
CA LEU A 516 23.75 -3.07 -9.54
C LEU A 516 22.82 -3.71 -10.57
N PRO A 517 22.19 -2.92 -11.46
CA PRO A 517 21.32 -3.47 -12.49
C PRO A 517 22.13 -4.20 -13.57
N ALA A 518 21.59 -5.29 -14.08
CA ALA A 518 22.20 -6.15 -15.08
C ALA A 518 21.16 -6.57 -16.13
N LYS A 519 21.45 -6.38 -17.42
CA LYS A 519 20.64 -6.92 -18.51
C LYS A 519 20.79 -8.43 -18.64
N VAL A 520 19.67 -9.13 -18.81
CA VAL A 520 19.62 -10.58 -19.08
C VAL A 520 19.95 -10.85 -20.54
N GLY A 521 20.69 -11.94 -20.79
CA GLY A 521 21.02 -12.45 -22.12
C GLY A 521 22.25 -11.79 -22.76
N VAL A 522 22.80 -10.73 -22.16
CA VAL A 522 23.94 -9.96 -22.70
C VAL A 522 25.10 -9.99 -21.72
N GLN A 523 26.32 -10.16 -22.23
CA GLN A 523 27.53 -9.93 -21.44
C GLN A 523 27.77 -8.43 -21.32
N GLN A 524 27.89 -7.93 -20.09
CA GLN A 524 28.05 -6.50 -19.83
C GLN A 524 29.15 -6.24 -18.81
N VAL A 525 29.63 -4.99 -18.81
CA VAL A 525 30.59 -4.48 -17.83
C VAL A 525 29.91 -3.41 -16.99
N LEU A 526 29.77 -3.66 -15.69
CA LEU A 526 29.12 -2.78 -14.73
C LEU A 526 30.19 -1.90 -14.06
N SER A 527 29.98 -0.58 -14.13
CA SER A 527 30.86 0.38 -13.45
C SER A 527 30.64 0.32 -11.93
N LEU A 528 31.73 0.39 -11.18
CA LEU A 528 31.74 0.44 -9.72
C LEU A 528 32.18 1.82 -9.19
N ASP A 529 32.34 2.79 -10.09
CA ASP A 529 32.99 4.08 -9.82
C ASP A 529 32.22 4.89 -8.77
N LYS A 530 30.88 4.80 -8.79
CA LYS A 530 30.02 5.43 -7.79
C LYS A 530 30.21 4.88 -6.37
N PHE A 531 30.80 3.69 -6.24
CA PHE A 531 30.88 2.96 -4.98
C PHE A 531 32.29 2.83 -4.42
N PHE A 532 33.30 2.96 -5.27
CA PHE A 532 34.72 2.92 -4.92
C PHE A 532 35.47 4.22 -5.26
N GLY A 533 34.76 5.25 -5.74
CA GLY A 533 35.32 6.55 -6.15
C GLY A 533 35.84 6.53 -7.61
N GLN A 534 36.15 7.71 -8.16
CA GLN A 534 36.59 7.89 -9.56
C GLN A 534 37.92 7.17 -9.90
N ALA A 535 38.67 6.72 -8.89
CA ALA A 535 39.88 5.91 -9.06
C ALA A 535 39.60 4.39 -9.11
N SER A 536 38.33 3.96 -9.10
CA SER A 536 37.88 2.58 -9.26
C SER A 536 38.48 1.86 -10.47
N ALA A 537 38.74 2.56 -11.57
CA ALA A 537 39.41 2.01 -12.75
C ALA A 537 40.88 1.62 -12.48
N ASN A 538 41.49 2.21 -11.44
CA ASN A 538 42.88 2.00 -11.02
C ASN A 538 42.98 1.10 -9.77
N LEU A 539 41.86 0.65 -9.20
CA LEU A 539 41.89 -0.28 -8.07
C LEU A 539 42.32 -1.66 -8.53
N THR A 540 43.15 -2.31 -7.71
CA THR A 540 43.48 -3.72 -7.91
C THR A 540 42.34 -4.56 -7.33
N TYR A 541 41.41 -4.99 -8.19
CA TYR A 541 40.36 -5.94 -7.81
C TYR A 541 40.94 -7.34 -7.63
N LYS A 542 40.58 -8.00 -6.53
CA LYS A 542 41.10 -9.31 -6.12
C LYS A 542 40.14 -10.43 -6.51
N SER A 543 38.85 -10.25 -6.22
CA SER A 543 37.83 -11.25 -6.50
C SER A 543 36.43 -10.64 -6.57
N ALA A 544 35.56 -11.31 -7.33
CA ALA A 544 34.13 -11.11 -7.34
C ALA A 544 33.51 -12.46 -6.94
N GLU A 545 33.05 -12.54 -5.70
CA GLU A 545 32.63 -13.78 -5.04
C GLU A 545 31.10 -13.86 -5.03
N MET A 546 30.55 -14.91 -5.62
CA MET A 546 29.12 -15.24 -5.65
C MET A 546 28.96 -16.73 -5.35
N SER A 547 27.91 -17.11 -4.60
CA SER A 547 27.66 -18.52 -4.32
C SER A 547 27.18 -19.26 -5.58
N GLN A 548 27.37 -20.59 -5.64
CA GLN A 548 26.87 -21.37 -6.79
C GLN A 548 25.34 -21.26 -6.92
N ALA A 549 24.61 -21.25 -5.80
CA ALA A 549 23.16 -21.07 -5.79
C ALA A 549 22.74 -19.71 -6.39
N ASP A 550 23.44 -18.64 -6.03
CA ASP A 550 23.22 -17.29 -6.59
C ASP A 550 23.57 -17.23 -8.08
N MET A 551 24.64 -17.90 -8.49
CA MET A 551 25.01 -18.02 -9.90
C MET A 551 23.95 -18.77 -10.71
N ASP A 552 23.46 -19.91 -10.23
CA ASP A 552 22.44 -20.74 -10.89
C ASP A 552 21.11 -19.98 -11.03
N LYS A 553 20.77 -19.18 -10.02
CA LYS A 553 19.59 -18.32 -9.97
C LYS A 553 19.63 -17.25 -11.05
N LEU A 554 20.77 -16.58 -11.25
CA LEU A 554 20.96 -15.60 -12.32
C LEU A 554 21.34 -16.23 -13.67
N GLY A 555 21.50 -17.56 -13.72
CA GLY A 555 21.96 -18.30 -14.89
C GLY A 555 23.38 -17.92 -15.33
N ILE A 556 24.26 -17.67 -14.37
CA ILE A 556 25.67 -17.33 -14.58
C ILE A 556 26.48 -18.64 -14.61
N THR A 557 27.03 -18.99 -15.77
CA THR A 557 27.82 -20.22 -15.95
C THR A 557 29.33 -20.01 -15.82
N ALA A 558 29.79 -18.76 -15.87
CA ALA A 558 31.17 -18.37 -15.67
C ALA A 558 31.24 -17.36 -14.53
N ALA A 559 32.11 -17.61 -13.55
CA ALA A 559 32.26 -16.74 -12.39
C ALA A 559 32.46 -15.27 -12.83
N PRO A 560 31.78 -14.31 -12.17
CA PRO A 560 31.99 -12.90 -12.46
C PRO A 560 33.48 -12.54 -12.36
N ALA A 561 33.95 -11.74 -13.30
CA ALA A 561 35.36 -11.36 -13.41
C ALA A 561 35.47 -9.84 -13.56
N PHE A 562 36.70 -9.32 -13.58
CA PHE A 562 36.95 -7.91 -13.85
C PHE A 562 37.53 -7.72 -15.25
N SER A 563 37.05 -6.69 -15.94
CA SER A 563 37.56 -6.25 -17.23
C SER A 563 37.66 -4.73 -17.23
N TYR A 564 38.88 -4.21 -17.43
CA TYR A 564 39.18 -2.77 -17.37
C TYR A 564 38.66 -2.08 -16.10
N GLY A 565 38.82 -2.72 -14.94
CA GLY A 565 38.37 -2.19 -13.64
C GLY A 565 36.85 -2.18 -13.45
N LYS A 566 36.09 -2.84 -14.32
CA LYS A 566 34.63 -2.98 -14.25
C LYS A 566 34.24 -4.43 -14.01
N LEU A 567 33.11 -4.64 -13.34
CA LEU A 567 32.56 -5.97 -13.10
C LEU A 567 31.96 -6.53 -14.39
N GLN A 568 32.58 -7.58 -14.95
CA GLN A 568 32.06 -8.30 -16.10
C GLN A 568 31.13 -9.42 -15.63
N ILE A 569 29.89 -9.40 -16.12
CA ILE A 569 28.85 -10.37 -15.75
C ILE A 569 27.93 -10.68 -16.94
N LYS A 570 27.41 -11.91 -16.98
CA LYS A 570 26.41 -12.36 -17.95
C LYS A 570 25.32 -13.14 -17.22
N CYS A 571 24.21 -12.49 -16.93
CA CYS A 571 23.02 -13.14 -16.40
C CYS A 571 22.20 -13.71 -17.56
N THR A 572 21.74 -14.95 -17.47
CA THR A 572 20.86 -15.55 -18.49
C THR A 572 19.42 -15.74 -17.99
N LYS A 573 19.19 -15.51 -16.70
CA LYS A 573 17.85 -15.53 -16.08
C LYS A 573 17.59 -14.21 -15.34
N PRO A 574 16.35 -13.71 -15.32
CA PRO A 574 15.97 -12.63 -14.43
C PRO A 574 16.04 -13.11 -12.97
N GLY A 575 16.36 -12.21 -12.06
CA GLY A 575 16.46 -12.51 -10.63
C GLY A 575 17.29 -11.48 -9.88
N VAL A 576 17.55 -11.74 -8.61
CA VAL A 576 18.42 -10.89 -7.77
C VAL A 576 19.41 -11.75 -7.01
N ALA A 577 20.63 -11.30 -6.73
CA ALA A 577 21.57 -12.05 -5.89
C ALA A 577 22.64 -11.14 -5.29
N LYS A 578 23.27 -11.56 -4.20
CA LYS A 578 24.40 -10.84 -3.61
C LYS A 578 25.71 -11.22 -4.27
N ILE A 579 26.63 -10.25 -4.36
CA ILE A 579 28.00 -10.44 -4.81
C ILE A 579 28.94 -9.65 -3.92
N LYS A 580 30.05 -10.28 -3.53
CA LYS A 580 31.09 -9.67 -2.70
C LYS A 580 32.29 -9.31 -3.55
N ILE A 581 32.67 -8.04 -3.55
CA ILE A 581 33.80 -7.52 -4.31
C ILE A 581 34.94 -7.20 -3.35
N LYS A 582 36.09 -7.80 -3.60
CA LYS A 582 37.34 -7.49 -2.89
C LYS A 582 38.27 -6.68 -3.77
N ALA A 583 38.82 -5.60 -3.22
CA ALA A 583 39.76 -4.73 -3.91
C ALA A 583 40.87 -4.26 -2.95
N MET A 584 41.98 -3.76 -3.48
CA MET A 584 43.05 -3.14 -2.70
C MET A 584 42.90 -1.62 -2.67
N ALA A 585 42.75 -1.04 -1.48
CA ALA A 585 42.88 0.40 -1.26
C ALA A 585 44.36 0.77 -1.11
N GLY A 586 44.89 1.55 -2.06
CA GLY A 586 46.32 1.89 -2.15
C GLY A 586 47.14 0.87 -2.95
N SER A 587 48.32 1.28 -3.41
CA SER A 587 49.24 0.40 -4.14
C SER A 587 50.16 -0.36 -3.19
N SER A 588 50.63 -1.52 -3.63
CA SER A 588 51.81 -2.17 -3.04
C SER A 588 53.08 -1.48 -3.54
N SER A 589 54.04 -1.19 -2.66
CA SER A 589 55.36 -0.72 -3.06
C SER A 589 56.11 -1.81 -3.84
N ALA A 590 57.00 -1.40 -4.75
CA ALA A 590 57.79 -2.32 -5.58
C ALA A 590 58.67 -3.30 -4.77
N ASN A 591 58.88 -3.00 -3.48
CA ASN A 591 59.78 -3.73 -2.59
C ASN A 591 59.03 -4.57 -1.55
N GLY A 592 57.69 -4.60 -1.59
CA GLY A 592 56.87 -5.44 -0.70
C GLY A 592 56.74 -4.97 0.76
N GLU A 593 57.39 -3.88 1.15
CA GLU A 593 57.40 -3.37 2.53
C GLU A 593 56.16 -2.53 2.91
N MET A 594 55.43 -1.99 1.92
CA MET A 594 54.17 -1.27 2.13
C MET A 594 53.08 -1.89 1.24
N SER A 595 52.12 -2.56 1.85
CA SER A 595 50.96 -3.14 1.16
C SER A 595 49.75 -2.22 1.27
N GLY A 596 48.96 -2.12 0.19
CA GLY A 596 47.60 -1.58 0.29
C GLY A 596 46.74 -2.37 1.29
N MET A 597 45.58 -1.84 1.64
CA MET A 597 44.61 -2.51 2.51
C MET A 597 43.57 -3.24 1.67
N GLU A 598 43.34 -4.53 1.91
CA GLU A 598 42.22 -5.22 1.29
C GLU A 598 40.90 -4.67 1.85
N ILE A 599 40.02 -4.25 0.96
CA ILE A 599 38.68 -3.78 1.26
C ILE A 599 37.66 -4.70 0.61
N THR A 600 36.55 -4.92 1.31
CA THR A 600 35.43 -5.74 0.85
C THR A 600 34.17 -4.91 0.81
N LYS A 601 33.42 -4.99 -0.29
CA LYS A 601 32.10 -4.37 -0.41
C LYS A 601 31.11 -5.35 -1.04
N GLU A 602 29.93 -5.44 -0.44
CA GLU A 602 28.83 -6.28 -0.94
C GLU A 602 27.89 -5.44 -1.82
N PHE A 603 27.36 -6.07 -2.85
CA PHE A 603 26.40 -5.49 -3.80
C PHE A 603 25.27 -6.48 -4.05
N ALA A 604 24.12 -5.98 -4.47
CA ALA A 604 23.02 -6.79 -4.99
C ALA A 604 22.95 -6.65 -6.52
N ILE A 605 23.15 -7.75 -7.26
CA ILE A 605 22.88 -7.78 -8.71
C ILE A 605 21.37 -7.88 -8.91
N ILE A 606 20.81 -6.99 -9.72
CA ILE A 606 19.39 -7.01 -10.14
C ILE A 606 19.35 -7.32 -11.64
N ALA A 607 19.09 -8.58 -12.00
CA ALA A 607 19.06 -9.04 -13.38
C ALA A 607 17.65 -8.96 -13.96
N ARG A 608 17.46 -8.21 -15.06
CA ARG A 608 16.17 -8.05 -15.76
C ARG A 608 16.34 -8.05 -17.28
N ALA A 609 15.27 -8.36 -18.01
CA ALA A 609 15.29 -8.44 -19.49
C ALA A 609 15.67 -7.12 -20.16
N VAL A 610 15.37 -5.99 -19.51
CA VAL A 610 15.62 -4.65 -20.03
C VAL A 610 16.47 -3.83 -19.05
N GLN A 611 17.42 -3.07 -19.59
CA GLN A 611 18.24 -2.10 -18.88
C GLN A 611 18.23 -0.81 -19.71
N ALA A 612 17.96 0.33 -19.07
CA ALA A 612 18.07 1.64 -19.69
C ALA A 612 19.51 1.93 -20.17
N GLY A 613 19.66 2.60 -21.31
CA GLY A 613 20.93 2.74 -22.03
C GLY A 613 21.99 3.63 -21.36
N ASN A 614 21.64 4.37 -20.31
CA ASN A 614 22.54 5.32 -19.63
C ASN A 614 23.12 4.80 -18.30
N GLY A 615 22.87 3.54 -17.90
CA GLY A 615 23.38 2.98 -16.64
C GLY A 615 22.87 3.66 -15.35
N GLY A 616 21.95 4.60 -15.51
CA GLY A 616 20.95 5.04 -14.53
C GLY A 616 19.58 4.83 -15.16
N TRP A 617 18.56 5.49 -14.64
CA TRP A 617 17.27 5.56 -15.31
C TRP A 617 17.32 6.67 -16.37
N LEU A 618 16.98 6.36 -17.63
CA LEU A 618 16.32 7.22 -18.64
C LEU A 618 15.98 6.44 -19.91
#